data_AF-A0A2H6F3P8-F1
#
_entry.id   AF-A0A2H6F3P8-F1
#
_cell.length_a   1.000
_cell.length_b   1.000
_cell.length_c   1.000
_cell.angle_alpha   90.00
_cell.angle_beta   90.00
_cell.angle_gamma   90.00
#
_symmetry.space_group_name_H-M   'P 1'
#
loop_
_entity.id
_entity.type
_entity.pdbx_description
1 polymer ?
#
loop_
_entity_poly.entity_id
_entity_poly.type
_entity_poly.pdbx_seq_one_letter_code
_entity_poly.pdbx_strand_id
1 'polypeptide(L)' 'MGIKTAAEECPLCRGKKMPGKTTFTVDLVFGVVVVRDVPATVCSQCGADWIDDEIAAKLEDIVNDARRKHHIVEVTSLSA' A
#
# COMPACT_ATOMS: atom_id res chain seq x y z
N MET A 1 -28.73 0.70 19.77
CA MET A 1 -27.96 -0.28 18.96
C MET A 1 -27.46 0.48 17.73
N GLY A 2 -26.20 0.93 17.77
CA GLY A 2 -25.63 1.74 16.70
C GLY A 2 -25.40 0.90 15.45
N ILE A 3 -25.81 1.43 14.30
CA ILE A 3 -25.60 0.85 12.98
C ILE A 3 -24.09 0.72 12.79
N LYS A 4 -23.55 -0.52 12.78
CA LYS A 4 -22.15 -0.76 12.39
C LYS A 4 -22.06 -0.55 10.89
N THR A 5 -21.52 0.59 10.49
CA THR A 5 -21.38 0.98 9.10
C THR A 5 -20.47 -0.03 8.39
N ALA A 6 -20.89 -0.54 7.23
CA ALA A 6 -20.16 -1.51 6.39
C ALA A 6 -18.74 -1.06 5.98
N ALA A 7 -18.35 0.18 6.28
CA ALA A 7 -17.03 0.74 6.05
C ALA A 7 -15.94 0.10 6.93
N GLU A 8 -16.24 -0.31 8.18
CA GLU A 8 -15.23 -0.86 9.11
C GLU A 8 -15.00 -2.38 8.99
N GLU A 9 -15.85 -3.07 8.23
CA GLU A 9 -15.78 -4.51 8.07
C GLU A 9 -15.06 -4.88 6.76
N CYS A 10 -14.19 -5.89 6.83
CA CYS A 10 -13.50 -6.43 5.69
C CYS A 10 -14.50 -7.12 4.75
N PRO A 11 -14.65 -6.66 3.50
CA PRO A 11 -15.57 -7.28 2.55
C PRO A 11 -15.14 -8.71 2.15
N LEU A 12 -13.87 -9.06 2.37
CA LEU A 12 -13.32 -10.36 1.98
C LEU A 12 -13.52 -11.44 3.04
N CYS A 13 -13.32 -11.11 4.32
CA CYS A 13 -13.34 -12.09 5.41
C CYS A 13 -14.22 -11.71 6.61
N ARG A 14 -14.89 -10.56 6.59
CA ARG A 14 -15.70 -10.02 7.70
C ARG A 14 -14.90 -9.65 8.96
N GLY A 15 -13.56 -9.64 8.87
CA GLY A 15 -12.68 -9.14 9.93
C GLY A 15 -12.76 -7.62 10.09
N LYS A 16 -12.18 -7.08 11.17
CA LYS A 16 -12.14 -5.63 11.43
C LYS A 16 -11.06 -4.96 10.58
N LYS A 17 -11.41 -3.86 9.92
CA LYS A 17 -10.46 -2.94 9.29
C LYS A 17 -9.91 -1.96 10.32
N MET A 18 -8.64 -1.65 10.23
CA MET A 18 -7.98 -0.71 11.14
C MET A 18 -6.84 0.03 10.45
N PRO A 19 -6.51 1.27 10.87
CA PRO A 19 -5.34 1.98 10.37
C PRO A 19 -4.08 1.16 10.59
N GLY A 20 -3.20 1.13 9.58
CA GLY A 20 -1.98 0.36 9.60
C GLY A 20 -1.03 0.78 8.48
N LYS A 21 -0.08 -0.11 8.19
CA LYS A 21 0.87 0.05 7.10
C LYS A 21 0.94 -1.22 6.28
N THR A 22 1.19 -1.07 4.98
CA THR A 22 1.42 -2.19 4.07
C THR A 22 2.70 -1.98 3.25
N THR A 23 3.07 -2.99 2.47
CA THR A 23 4.12 -2.90 1.46
C THR A 23 3.48 -2.88 0.09
N PHE A 24 3.65 -1.79 -0.64
CA PHE A 24 3.20 -1.67 -2.02
C PHE A 24 4.30 -2.19 -2.95
N THR A 25 3.95 -3.10 -3.85
CA THR A 25 4.88 -3.68 -4.83
C THR A 25 4.33 -3.59 -6.24
N VAL A 26 5.20 -3.21 -7.19
CA VAL A 26 4.86 -3.16 -8.61
C VAL A 26 5.98 -3.83 -9.40
N ASP A 27 5.58 -4.80 -10.21
CA ASP A 27 6.43 -5.36 -11.26
C ASP A 27 6.30 -4.49 -12.53
N LEU A 28 7.42 -3.92 -12.99
CA LEU A 28 7.50 -3.10 -14.19
C LEU A 28 7.96 -3.89 -15.42
N VAL A 29 8.02 -5.22 -15.35
CA VAL A 29 8.60 -6.16 -16.33
C VAL A 29 10.12 -6.08 -16.42
N PHE A 30 10.70 -4.88 -16.42
CA PHE A 30 12.15 -4.67 -16.44
C PHE A 30 12.77 -4.55 -15.04
N GLY A 31 11.96 -4.30 -14.02
CA GLY A 31 12.41 -4.03 -12.66
C GLY A 31 11.25 -4.05 -11.68
N VAL A 32 11.56 -3.93 -10.38
CA VAL A 32 10.55 -3.96 -9.32
C VAL A 32 10.64 -2.71 -8.46
N VAL A 33 9.47 -2.16 -8.11
CA VAL A 33 9.33 -1.09 -7.14
C VAL A 33 8.74 -1.68 -5.86
N VAL A 34 9.42 -1.48 -4.73
CA VAL A 34 8.94 -1.90 -3.41
C VAL A 34 8.93 -0.68 -2.49
N VAL A 35 7.74 -0.23 -2.10
CA VAL A 35 7.56 0.85 -1.14
C VAL A 35 7.05 0.26 0.17
N ARG A 36 7.88 0.34 1.22
CA ARG A 36 7.53 -0.16 2.56
C ARG A 36 6.85 0.92 3.37
N ASP A 37 6.19 0.51 4.45
CA ASP A 37 5.58 1.40 5.45
C ASP A 37 4.50 2.35 4.89
N VAL A 38 3.83 1.94 3.81
CA VAL A 38 2.78 2.72 3.16
C VAL A 38 1.55 2.78 4.07
N PRO A 39 1.08 3.98 4.48
CA PRO A 39 -0.15 4.12 5.26
C PRO A 39 -1.34 3.53 4.51
N ALA A 40 -2.11 2.68 5.18
CA ALA A 40 -3.27 2.02 4.62
C ALA A 40 -4.28 1.68 5.72
N THR A 41 -5.52 1.41 5.33
CA THR A 41 -6.45 0.65 6.17
C THR A 41 -6.18 -0.83 5.93
N VAL A 42 -5.94 -1.62 6.98
CA VAL A 42 -5.57 -3.03 6.89
C VAL A 42 -6.55 -3.89 7.69
N CYS A 43 -6.95 -5.03 7.14
CA CYS A 43 -7.74 -6.02 7.85
C CYS A 43 -6.88 -6.77 8.88
N SER A 44 -7.31 -6.77 10.14
CA SER A 44 -6.59 -7.43 11.22
C SER A 44 -6.55 -8.96 11.15
N GLN A 45 -7.34 -9.57 10.26
CA GLN A 45 -7.45 -11.03 10.14
C GLN A 45 -6.80 -11.57 8.87
N CYS A 46 -7.17 -11.03 7.70
CA CYS A 46 -6.68 -11.55 6.41
C CYS A 46 -5.53 -10.73 5.81
N GLY A 47 -5.21 -9.55 6.36
CA GLY A 47 -4.14 -8.68 5.86
C GLY A 47 -4.49 -7.90 4.59
N ALA A 48 -5.70 -8.04 4.04
CA ALA A 48 -6.15 -7.20 2.93
C ALA A 48 -6.06 -5.72 3.29
N ASP A 49 -5.60 -4.91 2.34
CA ASP A 49 -5.34 -3.50 2.55
C ASP A 49 -6.12 -2.62 1.56
N TRP A 50 -6.28 -1.35 1.96
CA TRP A 50 -6.90 -0.29 1.18
C TRP A 50 -6.03 0.96 1.34
N ILE A 51 -5.56 1.49 0.21
CA ILE A 51 -4.72 2.68 0.14
C ILE A 51 -5.60 3.83 -0.33
N ASP A 52 -5.62 4.94 0.41
CA ASP A 52 -6.40 6.12 0.07
C ASP A 52 -5.85 6.86 -1.16
N ASP A 53 -6.70 7.62 -1.84
CA ASP A 53 -6.39 8.29 -3.10
C ASP A 53 -5.16 9.21 -3.00
N GLU A 54 -5.00 9.95 -1.89
CA GLU A 54 -3.84 10.84 -1.74
C GLU A 54 -2.51 10.07 -1.57
N ILE A 55 -2.56 8.86 -1.02
CA ILE A 55 -1.38 7.99 -0.90
C ILE A 55 -1.11 7.30 -2.23
N ALA A 56 -2.16 6.84 -2.92
CA ALA A 56 -2.04 6.23 -4.25
C ALA A 56 -1.39 7.18 -5.26
N ALA A 57 -1.76 8.46 -5.28
CA ALA A 57 -1.15 9.47 -6.15
C ALA A 57 0.38 9.60 -5.92
N LYS A 58 0.83 9.56 -4.65
CA LYS A 58 2.26 9.61 -4.32
C LYS A 58 3.00 8.35 -4.75
N LEU A 59 2.36 7.18 -4.64
CA LEU A 59 2.93 5.92 -5.12
C LEU A 59 3.07 5.93 -6.64
N GLU A 60 2.11 6.51 -7.35
CA GLU A 60 2.15 6.67 -8.79
C GLU A 60 3.33 7.56 -9.24
N ASP A 61 3.60 8.66 -8.53
CA ASP A 61 4.78 9.50 -8.76
C ASP A 61 6.10 8.72 -8.60
N ILE A 62 6.21 7.88 -7.56
CA ILE A 62 7.37 7.02 -7.31
C ILE A 62 7.55 6.01 -8.45
N VAL A 63 6.47 5.33 -8.85
CA VAL A 63 6.48 4.36 -9.95
C VAL A 63 6.88 5.03 -11.27
N ASN A 64 6.35 6.22 -11.55
CA ASN A 64 6.67 6.96 -12.75
C ASN A 64 8.13 7.43 -12.78
N ASP A 65 8.70 7.79 -11.62
CA ASP A 65 10.13 8.08 -11.53
C ASP A 65 11.00 6.84 -11.79
N ALA A 66 10.64 5.70 -11.21
CA ALA A 66 11.32 4.43 -11.48
C ALA A 66 11.27 4.04 -12.97
N ARG A 67 10.12 4.26 -13.64
CA ARG A 67 9.98 4.05 -15.09
C ARG A 67 10.94 4.91 -15.90
N ARG A 68 11.14 6.18 -15.52
CA ARG A 68 12.08 7.09 -16.21
C ARG A 68 13.54 6.69 -16.01
N LYS A 69 13.90 6.24 -14.80
CA LYS A 69 15.28 5.84 -14.46
C LYS A 69 15.68 4.46 -14.99
N HIS A 70 14.71 3.58 -15.19
CA HIS A 70 14.90 2.24 -15.76
C HIS A 70 15.84 1.32 -14.93
N HIS A 71 15.86 1.51 -13.60
CA HIS A 71 16.60 0.64 -12.70
C HIS A 71 15.87 -0.71 -12.53
N ILE A 72 16.64 -1.81 -12.50
CA ILE A 72 16.09 -3.15 -12.24
C ILE A 72 15.74 -3.28 -10.74
N VAL A 73 16.67 -2.88 -9.87
CA VAL A 73 16.51 -2.79 -8.41
C VAL A 73 17.39 -1.65 -7.90
N GLU A 74 16.83 -0.79 -7.05
CA GLU A 74 17.57 0.19 -6.25
C GLU A 74 17.16 0.02 -4.78
N VAL A 75 18.14 -0.17 -3.90
CA VAL A 75 17.93 -0.23 -2.46
C VAL A 75 18.67 0.94 -1.84
N THR A 76 17.93 1.86 -1.25
CA THR A 76 18.50 3.00 -0.54
C THR A 76 17.91 3.09 0.86
N SER A 77 18.73 3.51 1.81
CA SER A 77 18.32 3.74 3.20
C SER A 77 19.08 4.96 3.69
N LEU A 78 18.37 5.95 4.20
CA LEU A 78 18.97 7.02 4.99
C LEU A 78 18.56 6.81 6.43
N SER A 79 19.38 6.06 7.16
CA SER A 79 19.35 6.03 8.62
C SER A 79 20.19 7.20 9.14
N ALA A 80 19.62 7.96 10.07
CA ALA A 80 20.36 8.95 10.87
C ALA A 80 21.45 8.27 11.72
#